data_AF-A0AAV6TIL9-F1
#
_entry.id   AF-A0AAV6TIL9-F1
#
_cell.length_a   1.000
_cell.length_b   1.000
_cell.length_c   1.000
_cell.angle_alpha   90.00
_cell.angle_beta   90.00
_cell.angle_gamma   90.00
#
_symmetry.space_group_name_H-M   'P 1'
#
loop_
_entity.id
_entity.type
_entity.pdbx_description
1 polymer ?
#
loop_
_entity_poly.entity_id
_entity_poly.type
_entity_poly.pdbx_seq_one_letter_code
_entity_poly.pdbx_strand_id
1 'polypeptide(L)'
;IRLCWVFVLVAVVVVVPCDARAHKSEQRERSLADFDLAEDSLNRAKQLYPNCEEENESSSECSKKDKSLGFIDVALDLVSNAKKNIPLCPHIPTEEPLTRTELPLTTTEEPTPEVTTEDFFPMDCQDLLAAGHVTSGVYSVWLRGGKSAVPVRCDMDTDGGGWTVIQRRGNFGRQEDFNRNWQDYKHGFGSLERDFWLGNGLFEKN
;
A
#
# COMPACT_ATOMS: atom_id res chain seq x y z
N ILE A 1 -12.53 -22.03 -0.33
CA ILE A 1 -12.09 -21.70 -1.72
C ILE A 1 -12.66 -20.35 -2.20
N ARG A 2 -13.90 -19.95 -1.86
CA ARG A 2 -14.40 -18.59 -2.19
C ARG A 2 -14.05 -17.48 -1.18
N LEU A 3 -13.57 -17.81 0.03
CA LEU A 3 -13.16 -16.81 1.03
C LEU A 3 -11.74 -16.27 0.91
N CYS A 4 -10.81 -16.97 0.23
CA CYS A 4 -9.44 -16.48 0.07
C CYS A 4 -9.36 -15.23 -0.81
N TRP A 5 -10.32 -15.02 -1.70
CA TRP A 5 -10.38 -13.83 -2.56
C TRP A 5 -10.81 -12.58 -1.80
N VAL A 6 -11.65 -12.72 -0.76
CA VAL A 6 -12.15 -11.58 0.03
C VAL A 6 -11.04 -11.06 0.96
N PHE A 7 -10.23 -11.94 1.55
CA PHE A 7 -9.08 -11.52 2.37
C PHE A 7 -7.96 -10.86 1.57
N VAL A 8 -7.77 -11.25 0.30
CA VAL A 8 -6.80 -10.59 -0.60
C VAL A 8 -7.27 -9.19 -0.99
N LEU A 9 -8.58 -8.93 -1.06
CA LEU A 9 -9.12 -7.57 -1.27
C LEU A 9 -8.99 -6.68 -0.02
N VAL A 10 -9.15 -7.23 1.18
CA VAL A 10 -9.03 -6.46 2.43
C VAL A 10 -7.58 -6.03 2.72
N ALA A 11 -6.58 -6.81 2.26
CA ALA A 11 -5.17 -6.48 2.43
C ALA A 11 -4.66 -5.38 1.46
N VAL A 12 -5.39 -5.06 0.39
CA VAL A 12 -4.98 -4.07 -0.62
C VAL A 12 -5.21 -2.62 -0.16
N VAL A 13 -5.91 -2.38 0.95
CA VAL A 13 -6.36 -1.03 1.34
C VAL A 13 -5.40 -0.30 2.29
N VAL A 14 -4.35 -0.92 2.84
CA VAL A 14 -3.53 -0.29 3.89
C VAL A 14 -2.08 -0.10 3.47
N VAL A 15 -1.85 0.68 2.40
CA VAL A 15 -0.69 1.56 2.29
C VAL A 15 -1.16 2.82 1.58
N VAL A 16 -1.65 3.81 2.33
CA VAL A 16 -1.88 5.16 1.82
C VAL A 16 -0.60 5.95 2.09
N PRO A 17 0.29 6.17 1.10
CA PRO A 17 1.37 7.12 1.25
C PRO A 17 0.77 8.53 1.35
N CYS A 18 1.15 9.24 2.41
CA CYS A 18 0.82 10.65 2.58
C CYS A 18 1.72 11.43 1.61
N ASP A 19 1.20 11.83 0.45
CA ASP A 19 1.94 12.64 -0.51
C ASP A 19 2.21 14.04 0.09
N ALA A 20 3.41 14.60 -0.09
CA ALA A 20 3.76 15.92 0.44
C ALA A 20 3.36 17.08 -0.51
N ARG A 21 2.70 16.79 -1.65
CA ARG A 21 2.49 17.77 -2.73
C ARG A 21 1.05 18.06 -3.15
N ALA A 22 0.01 17.43 -2.58
CA ALA A 22 -1.38 17.76 -2.89
C ALA A 22 -2.07 18.62 -1.81
N HIS A 23 -3.06 19.41 -2.22
CA HIS A 23 -3.80 20.29 -1.32
C HIS A 23 -4.45 19.48 -0.19
N LYS A 24 -4.27 19.95 1.05
CA LYS A 24 -4.64 19.28 2.33
C LYS A 24 -6.07 18.73 2.41
N SER A 25 -7.02 19.32 1.70
CA SER A 25 -8.42 18.83 1.63
C SER A 25 -8.57 17.67 0.66
N GLU A 26 -7.88 17.72 -0.49
CA GLU A 26 -7.98 16.75 -1.57
C GLU A 26 -7.39 15.39 -1.18
N GLN A 27 -6.30 15.37 -0.41
CA GLN A 27 -5.70 14.12 0.09
C GLN A 27 -6.58 13.41 1.12
N ARG A 28 -7.19 14.17 2.05
CA ARG A 28 -8.12 13.61 3.04
C ARG A 28 -9.38 13.07 2.38
N GLU A 29 -9.90 13.77 1.38
CA GLU A 29 -11.06 13.32 0.59
C GLU A 29 -10.74 12.04 -0.19
N ARG A 30 -9.55 11.92 -0.79
CA ARG A 30 -9.09 10.70 -1.45
C ARG A 30 -8.95 9.52 -0.48
N SER A 31 -8.29 9.73 0.66
CA SER A 31 -8.17 8.66 1.68
C SER A 31 -9.53 8.24 2.24
N LEU A 32 -10.46 9.18 2.44
CA LEU A 32 -11.83 8.85 2.86
C LEU A 32 -12.58 8.08 1.78
N ALA A 33 -12.42 8.44 0.50
CA ALA A 33 -13.03 7.74 -0.63
C ALA A 33 -12.56 6.27 -0.73
N ASP A 34 -11.29 6.00 -0.44
CA ASP A 34 -10.75 4.64 -0.41
C ASP A 34 -11.34 3.79 0.73
N PHE A 35 -11.49 4.38 1.92
CA PHE A 35 -12.17 3.72 3.04
C PHE A 35 -13.67 3.51 2.77
N ASP A 36 -14.34 4.47 2.11
CA ASP A 36 -15.74 4.33 1.68
C ASP A 36 -15.90 3.17 0.68
N LEU A 37 -14.99 3.05 -0.28
CA LEU A 37 -14.97 1.97 -1.26
C LEU A 37 -14.73 0.60 -0.59
N ALA A 38 -13.84 0.55 0.40
CA ALA A 38 -13.57 -0.67 1.17
C ALA A 38 -14.79 -1.09 2.02
N GLU A 39 -15.44 -0.13 2.67
CA GLU A 39 -16.65 -0.34 3.46
C GLU A 39 -17.82 -0.83 2.57
N ASP A 40 -18.02 -0.25 1.38
CA ASP A 40 -19.04 -0.70 0.42
C ASP A 40 -18.76 -2.12 -0.08
N SER A 41 -17.50 -2.41 -0.41
CA SER A 41 -17.08 -3.75 -0.86
C SER A 41 -17.34 -4.83 0.19
N LEU A 42 -17.05 -4.53 1.46
CA LEU A 42 -17.31 -5.43 2.59
C LEU A 42 -18.81 -5.60 2.86
N ASN A 43 -19.60 -4.52 2.80
CA ASN A 43 -21.06 -4.60 2.95
C ASN A 43 -21.71 -5.41 1.83
N ARG A 44 -21.24 -5.25 0.59
CA ARG A 44 -21.70 -6.04 -0.55
C ARG A 44 -21.30 -7.50 -0.41
N ALA A 45 -20.08 -7.77 0.08
CA ALA A 45 -19.67 -9.14 0.40
C ALA A 45 -20.61 -9.74 1.45
N LYS A 46 -20.92 -9.02 2.54
CA LYS A 46 -21.84 -9.46 3.60
C LYS A 46 -23.23 -9.85 3.05
N GLN A 47 -23.78 -9.06 2.14
CA GLN A 47 -25.07 -9.34 1.49
C GLN A 47 -25.04 -10.57 0.57
N LEU A 48 -23.88 -10.88 -0.03
CA LEU A 48 -23.71 -12.05 -0.88
C LEU A 48 -23.53 -13.35 -0.09
N TYR A 49 -23.33 -13.25 1.24
CA TYR A 49 -23.39 -14.40 2.15
C TYR A 49 -24.83 -14.53 2.67
N PRO A 50 -25.60 -15.53 2.24
CA PRO A 50 -26.97 -15.70 2.72
C PRO A 50 -26.96 -15.99 4.22
N ASN A 51 -27.85 -15.34 4.96
CA ASN A 51 -28.17 -15.73 6.34
C ASN A 51 -28.70 -17.16 6.33
N CYS A 52 -28.26 -17.98 7.28
CA CYS A 52 -28.75 -19.34 7.46
C CYS A 52 -30.19 -19.33 7.99
N GLU A 53 -31.18 -19.05 7.13
CA GLU A 53 -32.60 -19.14 7.48
C GLU A 53 -33.36 -20.15 6.60
N GLU A 54 -32.67 -21.08 5.94
CA GLU A 54 -33.33 -22.16 5.19
C GLU A 54 -33.10 -23.54 5.83
N GLU A 55 -34.21 -24.19 6.19
CA GLU A 55 -34.32 -25.43 6.97
C GLU A 55 -33.69 -26.69 6.31
N ASN A 56 -32.99 -26.56 5.18
CA ASN A 56 -32.45 -27.69 4.41
C ASN A 56 -30.95 -27.59 4.10
N GLU A 57 -30.19 -26.76 4.81
CA GLU A 57 -28.74 -26.66 4.62
C GLU A 57 -27.97 -27.47 5.68
N SER A 58 -26.94 -28.23 5.26
CA SER A 58 -26.18 -29.07 6.19
C SER A 58 -25.54 -28.22 7.29
N SER A 59 -25.69 -28.62 8.56
CA SER A 59 -25.15 -27.90 9.73
C SER A 59 -23.65 -27.54 9.60
N SER A 60 -22.88 -28.37 8.88
CA SER A 60 -21.46 -28.16 8.63
C SER A 60 -21.14 -27.01 7.65
N GLU A 61 -22.09 -26.69 6.76
CA GLU A 61 -21.94 -25.67 5.73
C GLU A 61 -22.42 -24.30 6.23
N CYS A 62 -23.51 -24.28 7.00
CA CYS A 62 -23.93 -23.07 7.72
C CYS A 62 -22.87 -22.60 8.74
N SER A 63 -22.28 -23.50 9.54
CA SER A 63 -21.21 -23.12 10.48
C SER A 63 -19.96 -22.53 9.79
N LYS A 64 -19.71 -22.88 8.52
CA LYS A 64 -18.66 -22.25 7.71
C LYS A 64 -19.07 -20.85 7.23
N LYS A 65 -20.36 -20.64 6.91
CA LYS A 65 -20.92 -19.32 6.55
C LYS A 65 -20.91 -18.36 7.74
N ASP A 66 -21.28 -18.81 8.93
CA ASP A 66 -21.26 -17.98 10.15
C ASP A 66 -19.85 -17.49 10.50
N LYS A 67 -18.86 -18.38 10.41
CA LYS A 67 -17.44 -17.99 10.59
C LYS A 67 -17.02 -16.95 9.56
N SER A 68 -17.47 -17.12 8.32
CA SER A 68 -17.18 -16.20 7.21
C SER A 68 -17.80 -14.81 7.44
N LEU A 69 -19.03 -14.75 7.93
CA LEU A 69 -19.71 -13.51 8.31
C LEU A 69 -19.00 -12.82 9.47
N GLY A 70 -18.57 -13.57 10.49
CA GLY A 70 -17.81 -13.00 11.60
C GLY A 70 -16.50 -12.34 11.17
N PHE A 71 -15.81 -12.88 10.16
CA PHE A 71 -14.62 -12.23 9.61
C PHE A 71 -14.94 -10.94 8.87
N ILE A 72 -16.06 -10.89 8.14
CA ILE A 72 -16.51 -9.67 7.46
C ILE A 72 -16.89 -8.58 8.48
N ASP A 73 -17.54 -8.97 9.58
CA ASP A 73 -17.88 -8.04 10.67
C ASP A 73 -16.65 -7.42 11.33
N VAL A 74 -15.61 -8.24 11.58
CA VAL A 74 -14.33 -7.75 12.09
C VAL A 74 -13.66 -6.80 11.09
N ALA A 75 -13.68 -7.14 9.80
CA ALA A 75 -13.11 -6.27 8.77
C ALA A 75 -13.86 -4.93 8.66
N LEU A 76 -15.20 -4.94 8.75
CA LEU A 76 -16.03 -3.73 8.77
C LEU A 76 -15.71 -2.85 9.98
N ASP A 77 -15.54 -3.45 11.17
CA ASP A 77 -15.16 -2.70 12.38
C ASP A 77 -13.77 -2.06 12.23
N LEU A 78 -12.79 -2.79 11.69
CA LEU A 78 -11.45 -2.27 11.44
C LEU A 78 -11.46 -1.09 10.46
N VAL A 79 -12.19 -1.21 9.35
CA VAL A 79 -12.32 -0.13 8.36
C VAL A 79 -13.03 1.08 8.96
N SER A 80 -14.12 0.88 9.69
CA SER A 80 -14.86 1.96 10.35
C SER A 80 -14.01 2.68 11.41
N ASN A 81 -13.25 1.93 12.20
CA ASN A 81 -12.38 2.49 13.23
C ASN A 81 -11.15 3.20 12.63
N ALA A 82 -10.60 2.69 11.53
CA ALA A 82 -9.53 3.38 10.80
C ALA A 82 -10.02 4.72 10.22
N LYS A 83 -11.20 4.73 9.58
CA LYS A 83 -11.86 5.92 9.02
C LYS A 83 -12.11 7.00 10.08
N LYS A 84 -12.50 6.61 11.30
CA LYS A 84 -12.69 7.54 12.44
C LYS A 84 -11.39 8.12 12.98
N ASN A 85 -10.30 7.37 12.88
CA ASN A 85 -9.00 7.72 13.46
C ASN A 85 -7.99 8.26 12.44
N ILE A 86 -8.44 8.65 11.23
CA ILE A 86 -7.58 9.31 10.25
C ILE A 86 -7.05 10.62 10.88
N PRO A 87 -5.72 10.77 11.06
CA PRO A 87 -5.17 11.97 11.65
C PRO A 87 -5.47 13.19 10.76
N LEU A 88 -5.97 14.27 11.37
CA LEU A 88 -5.95 15.57 10.73
C LEU A 88 -4.49 15.95 10.53
N CYS A 89 -4.06 16.14 9.28
CA CYS A 89 -2.70 16.59 8.99
C CYS A 89 -2.41 17.85 9.83
N PRO A 90 -1.29 17.90 10.59
CA PRO A 90 -0.97 19.05 11.42
C PRO A 90 -0.95 20.34 10.60
N HIS A 91 -1.47 21.43 11.19
CA HIS A 91 -1.33 22.75 10.58
C HIS A 91 0.15 23.14 10.62
N ILE A 92 0.80 23.15 9.46
CA ILE A 92 2.02 23.94 9.29
C ILE A 92 1.55 25.39 9.21
N PRO A 93 2.05 26.31 10.08
CA PRO A 93 1.77 27.73 9.95
C PRO A 93 2.15 28.17 8.53
N THR A 94 1.19 28.77 7.83
CA THR A 94 1.38 29.44 6.54
C THR A 94 2.64 30.30 6.57
N GLU A 95 3.56 30.05 5.64
CA GLU A 95 4.80 30.82 5.50
C GLU A 95 4.50 32.31 5.33
N GLU A 96 5.28 33.14 6.04
CA GLU A 96 5.42 34.56 5.73
C GLU A 96 6.06 34.74 4.33
N PRO A 97 5.73 35.82 3.61
CA PRO A 97 6.15 35.96 2.23
C PRO A 97 7.67 36.21 2.15
N LEU A 98 8.39 35.33 1.46
CA LEU A 98 9.78 35.56 1.08
C LEU A 98 9.86 36.80 0.18
N THR A 99 10.30 37.90 0.77
CA THR A 99 10.68 39.13 0.07
C THR A 99 11.79 38.80 -0.93
N ARG A 100 11.52 39.07 -2.21
CA ARG A 100 12.46 38.91 -3.32
C ARG A 100 13.65 39.85 -3.14
N THR A 101 14.80 39.31 -2.75
CA THR A 101 16.09 39.97 -2.93
C THR A 101 16.72 39.42 -4.21
N GLU A 102 16.69 40.21 -5.28
CA GLU A 102 17.52 39.95 -6.46
C GLU A 102 18.98 40.29 -6.13
N LEU A 103 19.91 39.36 -6.38
CA LEU A 103 21.35 39.64 -6.47
C LEU A 103 21.94 38.76 -7.60
N PRO A 104 23.08 39.14 -8.21
CA PRO A 104 23.18 39.29 -9.64
C PRO A 104 23.76 38.04 -10.32
N LEU A 105 23.36 37.86 -11.58
CA LEU A 105 23.95 36.89 -12.50
C LEU A 105 25.47 37.12 -12.60
N THR A 106 26.27 36.19 -12.09
CA THR A 106 27.69 36.10 -12.44
C THR A 106 27.96 34.70 -12.95
N THR A 107 28.15 34.61 -14.26
CA THR A 107 28.64 33.46 -15.00
C THR A 107 30.05 33.11 -14.54
N THR A 108 30.25 31.89 -14.06
CA THR A 108 31.55 31.20 -14.14
C THR A 108 31.32 29.69 -14.29
N GLU A 109 31.99 29.11 -15.27
CA GLU A 109 32.00 27.69 -15.64
C GLU A 109 32.68 26.80 -14.58
N GLU A 110 32.16 25.57 -14.40
CA GLU A 110 32.73 24.32 -13.81
C GLU A 110 33.46 24.34 -12.44
N PRO A 111 33.55 23.22 -11.68
CA PRO A 111 33.26 21.82 -12.03
C PRO A 111 32.16 21.18 -11.14
N THR A 112 31.66 20.03 -11.60
CA THR A 112 30.74 19.10 -10.92
C THR A 112 30.98 19.00 -9.40
N PRO A 113 29.95 19.18 -8.54
CA PRO A 113 30.04 18.69 -7.19
C PRO A 113 29.85 17.17 -7.25
N GLU A 114 30.91 16.43 -6.94
CA GLU A 114 30.79 15.06 -6.44
C GLU A 114 29.84 15.12 -5.23
N VAL A 115 28.59 14.69 -5.45
CA VAL A 115 27.64 14.48 -4.36
C VAL A 115 28.21 13.34 -3.54
N THR A 116 28.85 13.70 -2.43
CA THR A 116 29.17 12.75 -1.37
C THR A 116 27.85 12.14 -0.93
N THR A 117 27.66 10.87 -1.26
CA THR A 117 26.52 10.06 -0.88
C THR A 117 26.54 9.92 0.65
N GLU A 118 26.00 10.90 1.36
CA GLU A 118 25.44 10.70 2.68
C GLU A 118 24.51 9.49 2.57
N ASP A 119 24.66 8.53 3.48
CA ASP A 119 24.03 7.21 3.39
C ASP A 119 22.51 7.33 3.13
N PHE A 120 22.11 7.19 1.86
CA PHE A 120 20.73 7.32 1.44
C PHE A 120 20.01 5.99 1.70
N PHE A 121 19.10 6.01 2.67
CA PHE A 121 18.30 4.86 3.08
C PHE A 121 16.83 5.08 2.69
N PRO A 122 16.44 4.86 1.42
CA PRO A 122 15.06 5.05 1.00
C PRO A 122 14.17 4.05 1.72
N MET A 123 13.11 4.49 2.40
CA MET A 123 12.21 3.62 3.14
C MET A 123 11.20 2.91 2.24
N ASP A 124 10.88 3.51 1.10
CA ASP A 124 9.94 3.00 0.12
C ASP A 124 10.23 3.57 -1.30
N CYS A 125 9.36 3.23 -2.26
CA CYS A 125 9.45 3.70 -3.63
C CYS A 125 9.17 5.21 -3.78
N GLN A 126 8.50 5.86 -2.83
CA GLN A 126 8.27 7.31 -2.86
C GLN A 126 9.57 8.07 -2.56
N ASP A 127 10.36 7.60 -1.60
CA ASP A 127 11.69 8.15 -1.33
C ASP A 127 12.62 8.02 -2.54
N LEU A 128 12.56 6.87 -3.24
CA LEU A 128 13.30 6.65 -4.47
C LEU A 128 12.88 7.62 -5.58
N LEU A 129 11.57 7.82 -5.77
CA LEU A 129 11.04 8.78 -6.73
C LEU A 129 11.52 10.21 -6.41
N ALA A 130 11.47 10.60 -5.14
CA ALA A 130 11.95 11.91 -4.67
C ALA A 130 13.46 12.11 -4.90
N ALA A 131 14.24 11.03 -4.84
CA ALA A 131 15.67 11.03 -5.17
C ALA A 131 15.95 11.00 -6.69
N GLY A 132 14.92 11.04 -7.54
CA GLY A 132 15.07 11.10 -9.00
C GLY A 132 15.05 9.75 -9.71
N HIS A 133 14.73 8.65 -9.01
CA HIS A 133 14.51 7.37 -9.65
C HIS A 133 13.11 7.31 -10.27
N VAL A 134 13.02 7.59 -11.56
CA VAL A 134 11.74 7.74 -12.29
C VAL A 134 11.36 6.54 -13.16
N THR A 135 12.15 5.47 -13.14
CA THR A 135 11.89 4.27 -13.98
C THR A 135 11.31 3.15 -13.12
N SER A 136 10.22 2.52 -13.56
CA SER A 136 9.68 1.34 -12.89
C SER A 136 10.67 0.16 -12.90
N GLY A 137 10.83 -0.52 -11.77
CA GLY A 137 11.84 -1.57 -11.65
C GLY A 137 11.96 -2.14 -10.24
N VAL A 138 12.91 -3.05 -10.04
CA VAL A 138 13.24 -3.58 -8.72
C VAL A 138 14.30 -2.70 -8.05
N TYR A 139 14.01 -2.26 -6.84
CA TYR A 139 14.87 -1.40 -6.03
C TYR A 139 15.05 -1.98 -4.62
N SER A 140 16.07 -1.52 -3.91
CA SER A 140 16.31 -1.87 -2.51
C SER A 140 15.82 -0.75 -1.60
N VAL A 141 14.97 -1.08 -0.63
CA VAL A 141 14.41 -0.12 0.33
C VAL A 141 14.58 -0.61 1.77
N TRP A 142 14.64 0.33 2.72
CA TRP A 142 14.76 0.10 4.15
C TRP A 142 13.40 0.25 4.82
N LEU A 143 12.61 -0.84 4.79
CA LEU A 143 11.30 -0.84 5.42
C LEU A 143 11.41 -0.45 6.90
N ARG A 144 10.44 0.32 7.37
CA ARG A 144 10.45 0.92 8.70
C ARG A 144 10.60 -0.14 9.80
N GLY A 145 11.68 -0.06 10.59
CA GLY A 145 12.00 -1.02 11.63
C GLY A 145 12.78 -2.27 11.16
N GLY A 146 13.04 -2.36 9.84
CA GLY A 146 13.92 -3.35 9.25
C GLY A 146 15.39 -3.08 9.59
N LYS A 147 16.15 -4.17 9.76
CA LYS A 147 17.60 -4.12 10.04
C LYS A 147 18.45 -4.16 8.75
N SER A 148 17.81 -4.37 7.61
CA SER A 148 18.46 -4.55 6.31
C SER A 148 17.55 -4.06 5.20
N ALA A 149 18.14 -3.61 4.10
CA ALA A 149 17.42 -3.34 2.87
C ALA A 149 16.73 -4.62 2.35
N VAL A 150 15.55 -4.45 1.74
CA VAL A 150 14.81 -5.51 1.08
C VAL A 150 14.50 -5.12 -0.36
N PRO A 151 14.54 -6.07 -1.31
CA PRO A 151 14.17 -5.80 -2.68
C PRO A 151 12.64 -5.66 -2.81
N VAL A 152 12.19 -4.62 -3.49
CA VAL A 152 10.78 -4.34 -3.81
C VAL A 152 10.66 -3.95 -5.26
N ARG A 153 9.49 -4.17 -5.87
CA ARG A 153 9.19 -3.58 -7.17
C ARG A 153 8.54 -2.21 -6.98
N CYS A 154 9.11 -1.20 -7.61
CA CYS A 154 8.55 0.13 -7.71
C CYS A 154 7.85 0.33 -9.06
N ASP A 155 6.62 0.86 -9.01
CA ASP A 155 5.94 1.44 -10.17
C ASP A 155 6.10 2.96 -10.09
N MET A 156 6.88 3.51 -11.02
CA MET A 156 7.19 4.92 -11.15
C MET A 156 6.37 5.60 -12.27
N ASP A 157 5.58 4.83 -13.02
CA ASP A 157 4.87 5.30 -14.21
C ASP A 157 3.39 5.60 -13.92
N THR A 158 2.75 4.79 -13.07
CA THR A 158 1.30 4.87 -12.81
C THR A 158 0.96 5.95 -11.78
N ASP A 159 -0.03 6.78 -12.07
CA ASP A 159 -0.62 7.76 -11.13
C ASP A 159 0.39 8.67 -10.40
N GLY A 160 1.45 9.07 -11.10
CA GLY A 160 2.50 9.93 -10.54
C GLY A 160 3.69 9.18 -9.91
N GLY A 161 3.65 7.84 -9.91
CA GLY A 161 4.76 6.98 -9.51
C GLY A 161 4.93 6.85 -7.99
N GLY A 162 6.04 6.22 -7.59
CA GLY A 162 6.40 6.05 -6.17
C GLY A 162 5.70 4.89 -5.48
N TRP A 163 5.01 4.04 -6.23
CA TRP A 163 4.25 2.92 -5.68
C TRP A 163 5.14 1.74 -5.34
N THR A 164 5.14 1.33 -4.06
CA THR A 164 5.74 0.06 -3.63
C THR A 164 4.75 -1.08 -3.88
N VAL A 165 5.04 -1.94 -4.85
CA VAL A 165 4.13 -3.01 -5.26
C VAL A 165 4.21 -4.18 -4.28
N ILE A 166 3.10 -4.49 -3.60
CA ILE A 166 3.01 -5.58 -2.61
C ILE A 166 2.64 -6.94 -3.22
N GLN A 167 1.95 -6.93 -4.37
CA GLN A 167 1.50 -8.11 -5.10
C GLN A 167 1.37 -7.76 -6.58
N ARG A 168 1.76 -8.68 -7.46
CA ARG A 168 1.58 -8.53 -8.91
C ARG A 168 1.10 -9.84 -9.53
N ARG A 169 0.14 -9.73 -10.47
CA ARG A 169 -0.33 -10.81 -11.35
C ARG A 169 -0.36 -10.29 -12.79
N GLY A 170 0.18 -11.04 -13.73
CA GLY A 170 0.17 -10.67 -15.14
C GLY A 170 0.33 -11.85 -16.08
N ASN A 171 0.27 -11.56 -17.38
CA ASN A 171 0.43 -12.58 -18.43
C ASN A 171 1.92 -12.81 -18.72
N PHE A 172 2.67 -13.23 -17.71
CA PHE A 172 4.05 -13.67 -17.88
C PHE A 172 4.00 -15.16 -18.23
N GLY A 173 4.62 -15.58 -19.33
CA GLY A 173 4.40 -16.92 -19.90
C GLY A 173 4.47 -18.11 -18.93
N ARG A 174 5.18 -17.96 -17.80
CA ARG A 174 5.06 -18.82 -16.62
C ARG A 174 4.38 -18.06 -15.48
N GLN A 175 3.16 -18.48 -15.14
CA GLN A 175 2.41 -17.97 -13.99
C GLN A 175 2.95 -18.53 -12.67
N GLU A 176 2.84 -17.74 -11.62
CA GLU A 176 3.17 -18.18 -10.25
C GLU A 176 1.93 -18.79 -9.56
N ASP A 177 2.16 -19.80 -8.71
CA ASP A 177 1.09 -20.42 -7.93
C ASP A 177 0.85 -19.63 -6.63
N PHE A 178 -0.38 -19.16 -6.44
CA PHE A 178 -0.80 -18.40 -5.26
C PHE A 178 -1.58 -19.27 -4.26
N ASN A 179 -1.81 -20.55 -4.55
CA ASN A 179 -2.40 -21.47 -3.59
C ASN A 179 -1.33 -22.02 -2.63
N ARG A 180 -0.82 -21.13 -1.78
CA ARG A 180 0.34 -21.37 -0.91
C ARG A 180 -0.07 -21.43 0.56
N ASN A 181 0.82 -21.99 1.40
CA ASN A 181 0.59 -22.07 2.84
C ASN A 181 0.88 -20.73 3.54
N TRP A 182 0.57 -20.62 4.83
CA TRP A 182 0.79 -19.39 5.61
C TRP A 182 2.27 -18.97 5.68
N GLN A 183 3.19 -19.93 5.78
CA GLN A 183 4.62 -19.62 5.85
C GLN A 183 5.09 -18.96 4.55
N ASP A 184 4.63 -19.44 3.40
CA ASP A 184 4.94 -18.83 2.10
C ASP A 184 4.39 -17.39 2.02
N TYR A 185 3.15 -17.15 2.46
CA TYR A 185 2.57 -15.80 2.50
C TYR A 185 3.28 -14.87 3.50
N LYS A 186 3.82 -15.41 4.59
CA LYS A 186 4.62 -14.65 5.54
C LYS A 186 5.94 -14.20 4.94
N HIS A 187 6.65 -15.09 4.25
CA HIS A 187 7.99 -14.80 3.69
C HIS A 187 7.96 -14.14 2.30
N GLY A 188 6.86 -14.30 1.55
CA GLY A 188 6.79 -13.91 0.15
C GLY A 188 7.18 -15.04 -0.81
N PHE A 189 6.71 -14.95 -2.05
CA PHE A 189 7.00 -15.92 -3.11
C PHE A 189 6.86 -15.28 -4.50
N GLY A 190 7.38 -15.97 -5.52
CA GLY A 190 7.35 -15.52 -6.90
C GLY A 190 8.58 -14.69 -7.28
N SER A 191 8.42 -13.83 -8.30
CA SER A 191 9.50 -13.03 -8.87
C SER A 191 9.04 -11.57 -9.00
N LEU A 192 9.80 -10.64 -8.41
CA LEU A 192 9.47 -9.21 -8.44
C LEU A 192 9.33 -8.65 -9.88
N GLU A 193 9.98 -9.27 -10.87
CA GLU A 193 9.85 -8.89 -12.28
C GLU A 193 8.58 -9.44 -12.96
N ARG A 194 7.91 -10.42 -12.35
CA ARG A 194 6.73 -11.12 -12.88
C ARG A 194 5.61 -11.15 -11.84
N ASP A 195 5.07 -12.34 -11.57
CA ASP A 195 4.07 -12.59 -10.55
C ASP A 195 4.74 -12.79 -9.18
N PHE A 196 4.27 -12.12 -8.14
CA PHE A 196 4.80 -12.28 -6.79
C PHE A 196 3.84 -11.85 -5.69
N TRP A 197 4.16 -12.31 -4.47
CA TRP A 197 3.68 -11.79 -3.19
C TRP A 197 4.88 -11.34 -2.36
N LEU A 198 4.90 -10.08 -1.90
CA LEU A 198 6.10 -9.51 -1.25
C LEU A 198 6.39 -10.14 0.13
N GLY A 199 5.35 -10.56 0.85
CA GLY A 199 5.47 -11.22 2.15
C GLY A 199 4.91 -10.38 3.31
N ASN A 200 4.05 -10.99 4.13
CA ASN A 200 3.38 -10.30 5.24
C ASN A 200 4.33 -9.93 6.38
N GLY A 201 5.38 -10.72 6.59
CA GLY A 201 6.34 -10.51 7.68
C GLY A 201 7.10 -9.19 7.59
N LEU A 202 7.09 -8.55 6.42
CA LEU A 202 7.68 -7.23 6.20
C LEU A 202 6.87 -6.10 6.84
N PHE A 203 5.59 -6.34 7.13
CA PHE A 203 4.67 -5.35 7.71
C PHE A 203 4.30 -5.67 9.17
N GLU A 204 4.68 -6.84 9.67
CA GLU A 204 4.48 -7.22 11.06
C GLU A 204 5.40 -6.38 11.96
N LYS A 205 4.82 -5.53 12.81
CA LYS A 205 5.57 -4.84 13.88
C LYS A 205 5.99 -5.89 14.91
N ASN A 206 7.31 -6.05 15.11
CA ASN A 206 7.86 -6.76 16.26
C ASN A 206 7.46 -6.11 17.58
#